data_AF-A0A531JC57-F1
#
_entry.id   AF-A0A531JC57-F1
#
_cell.length_a   1.000
_cell.length_b   1.000
_cell.length_c   1.000
_cell.angle_alpha   90.00
_cell.angle_beta   90.00
_cell.angle_gamma   90.00
#
_symmetry.space_group_name_H-M   'P 1'
#
loop_
_entity.id
_entity.type
_entity.pdbx_description
1 polymer ?
#
loop_
_entity_poly.entity_id
_entity_poly.type
_entity_poly.pdbx_seq_one_letter_code
_entity_poly.pdbx_strand_id
1 'polypeptide(L)'
;RYGAGPDVRVKLELGSDIPNCLIDPALFDSAVLNLVMNARDAMPSGGEIRVTTERLVQTAPTTDLPGPETYACVRVKDDGCGMAPEVLR
;
A
#
# COMPACT_ATOMS: atom_id res chain seq x y z
N ARG A 1 -18.60 3.89 -1.00
CA ARG A 1 -18.50 2.57 -0.35
C ARG A 1 -17.22 1.94 -0.87
N TYR A 2 -16.19 1.82 -0.03
CA TYR A 2 -14.90 1.31 -0.46
C TYR A 2 -15.07 -0.15 -0.95
N GLY A 3 -14.40 -0.52 -2.05
CA GLY A 3 -14.53 -1.84 -2.68
C GLY A 3 -14.08 -3.04 -1.83
N ALA A 4 -13.73 -2.81 -0.57
CA ALA A 4 -13.25 -3.81 0.38
C ALA A 4 -14.36 -4.71 0.97
N GLY A 5 -15.64 -4.37 0.78
CA GLY A 5 -16.76 -5.14 1.34
C GLY A 5 -17.19 -4.68 2.74
N PRO A 6 -18.29 -5.24 3.28
CA PRO A 6 -18.93 -4.73 4.50
C PRO A 6 -18.14 -5.03 5.80
N ASP A 7 -17.36 -6.12 5.83
CA ASP A 7 -16.65 -6.58 7.03
C ASP A 7 -15.19 -6.08 7.09
N VAL A 8 -14.79 -5.24 6.13
CA VAL A 8 -13.45 -4.65 6.07
C VAL A 8 -13.51 -3.14 6.28
N ARG A 9 -12.81 -2.67 7.31
CA ARG A 9 -12.63 -1.26 7.60
C ARG A 9 -11.44 -0.73 6.80
N VAL A 10 -11.64 0.33 6.02
CA VAL A 10 -10.54 1.04 5.36
C VAL A 10 -10.20 2.29 6.15
N LYS A 11 -8.95 2.38 6.61
CA LYS A 11 -8.40 3.53 7.32
C LYS A 11 -7.39 4.25 6.44
N LEU A 12 -7.54 5.56 6.30
CA LEU A 12 -6.63 6.41 5.56
C LEU A 12 -5.80 7.23 6.54
N GLU A 13 -4.47 7.10 6.47
CA GLU A 13 -3.51 7.90 7.24
C GLU A 13 -2.59 8.61 6.25
N LEU A 14 -3.07 9.73 5.72
CA LEU A 14 -2.42 10.44 4.62
C LEU A 14 -1.48 11.52 5.17
N GLY A 15 -0.19 11.37 4.90
CA GLY A 15 0.83 12.34 5.28
C GLY A 15 0.65 13.68 4.58
N SER A 16 0.95 14.76 5.27
CA SER A 16 0.84 16.14 4.76
C SER A 16 2.10 16.64 4.05
N ASP A 17 3.22 15.93 4.17
CA ASP A 17 4.53 16.35 3.69
C ASP A 17 5.14 15.30 2.77
N ILE A 18 4.62 15.23 1.54
CA ILE A 18 4.96 14.22 0.53
C ILE A 18 5.57 14.93 -0.67
N PRO A 19 6.70 14.45 -1.22
CA PRO A 19 7.27 15.05 -2.42
C PRO A 19 6.31 14.89 -3.62
N ASN A 20 6.34 15.85 -4.55
CA ASN A 20 5.61 15.73 -5.79
C ASN A 20 6.16 14.57 -6.63
N CYS A 21 5.27 13.83 -7.29
CA CYS A 21 5.62 12.75 -8.21
C CYS A 21 4.86 12.91 -9.52
N LEU A 22 5.47 12.46 -10.62
CA LEU A 22 4.82 12.38 -11.92
C LEU A 22 4.21 10.99 -12.07
N ILE A 23 2.88 10.91 -12.12
CA ILE A 23 2.13 9.66 -12.22
C ILE A 23 0.98 9.83 -13.22
N ASP A 24 0.55 8.71 -13.81
CA ASP A 24 -0.76 8.64 -14.45
C ASP A 24 -1.82 8.35 -13.36
N PRO A 25 -2.81 9.24 -13.14
CA PRO A 25 -3.82 9.06 -12.11
C PRO A 25 -4.64 7.77 -12.26
N ALA A 26 -4.99 7.38 -13.50
CA ALA A 26 -5.82 6.21 -13.75
C ALA A 26 -5.06 4.91 -13.46
N LEU A 27 -3.78 4.86 -13.82
CA LEU A 27 -2.93 3.72 -13.49
C LEU A 27 -2.67 3.62 -11.98
N PHE A 28 -2.50 4.76 -11.32
CA PHE A 28 -2.32 4.81 -9.87
C PHE A 28 -3.57 4.31 -9.13
N ASP A 29 -4.75 4.80 -9.50
CA ASP A 29 -6.02 4.35 -8.90
C ASP A 29 -6.22 2.84 -9.08
N SER A 30 -5.95 2.32 -10.29
CA SER A 30 -6.02 0.89 -10.57
C SER A 30 -5.04 0.08 -9.71
N ALA A 31 -3.80 0.55 -9.58
CA ALA A 31 -2.79 -0.11 -8.75
C ALA A 31 -3.22 -0.17 -7.28
N VAL A 32 -3.69 0.94 -6.72
CA VAL A 32 -4.17 1.00 -5.32
C VAL A 32 -5.38 0.09 -5.12
N LEU A 33 -6.34 0.08 -6.05
CA LEU A 33 -7.51 -0.80 -5.98
C LEU A 33 -7.11 -2.28 -5.99
N ASN A 34 -6.17 -2.67 -6.84
CA ASN A 34 -5.67 -4.05 -6.88
C ASN A 34 -5.02 -4.46 -5.56
N LEU A 35 -4.23 -3.57 -4.95
CA LEU A 35 -3.64 -3.84 -3.63
C LEU A 35 -4.72 -3.96 -2.54
N VAL A 36 -5.74 -3.12 -2.56
CA VAL A 36 -6.87 -3.19 -1.61
C VAL A 36 -7.68 -4.47 -1.78
N MET A 37 -7.88 -4.94 -3.02
CA MET A 37 -8.54 -6.22 -3.27
C MET A 37 -7.70 -7.40 -2.77
N ASN A 38 -6.40 -7.41 -3.03
CA ASN A 38 -5.49 -8.43 -2.52
C ASN A 38 -5.48 -8.46 -0.99
N ALA A 39 -5.42 -7.29 -0.35
CA ALA A 39 -5.50 -7.13 1.10
C ALA A 39 -6.82 -7.67 1.68
N ARG A 40 -7.95 -7.39 1.03
CA ARG A 40 -9.26 -7.96 1.41
C ARG A 40 -9.26 -9.48 1.30
N ASP A 41 -8.74 -10.02 0.22
CA ASP A 41 -8.76 -11.46 -0.04
C ASP A 41 -7.90 -12.23 0.99
N ALA A 42 -6.87 -11.58 1.57
CA ALA A 42 -6.10 -12.08 2.70
C ALA A 42 -6.84 -12.03 4.06
N MET A 43 -8.05 -11.44 4.13
CA MET A 43 -8.83 -11.21 5.35
C MET A 43 -10.24 -11.83 5.27
N PRO A 44 -10.36 -13.17 5.23
CA PRO A 44 -11.66 -13.85 5.07
C PRO A 44 -12.65 -13.60 6.20
N SER A 45 -12.17 -13.24 7.41
CA SER A 45 -13.00 -12.92 8.58
C SER A 45 -13.28 -11.42 8.74
N GLY A 46 -12.91 -10.60 7.76
CA GLY A 46 -12.88 -9.14 7.89
C GLY A 46 -11.62 -8.64 8.60
N GLY A 47 -11.52 -7.33 8.80
CA GLY A 47 -10.33 -6.70 9.39
C GLY A 47 -10.17 -5.22 9.05
N GLU A 48 -8.95 -4.70 9.20
CA GLU A 48 -8.58 -3.33 8.81
C GLU A 48 -7.58 -3.36 7.66
N ILE A 49 -7.87 -2.60 6.59
CA ILE A 49 -6.88 -2.18 5.60
C ILE A 49 -6.49 -0.76 5.93
N ARG A 50 -5.20 -0.52 6.09
CA ARG A 50 -4.64 0.81 6.28
C ARG A 50 -3.90 1.25 5.03
N VAL A 51 -4.33 2.37 4.47
CA VAL A 51 -3.62 3.05 3.38
C VAL A 51 -2.91 4.26 3.96
N THR A 52 -1.58 4.26 3.87
CA THR A 52 -0.74 5.38 4.34
C THR A 52 0.02 6.01 3.20
N THR A 53 0.28 7.31 3.33
CA THR A 53 1.13 8.03 2.39
C THR A 53 2.17 8.81 3.18
N GLU A 54 3.45 8.69 2.84
CA GLU A 54 4.55 9.29 3.59
C GLU A 54 5.73 9.66 2.70
N ARG A 55 6.56 10.60 3.15
CA ARG A 55 7.90 10.79 2.60
C ARG A 55 8.81 9.69 3.12
N LEU A 56 9.41 8.93 2.21
CA LEU A 56 10.44 7.96 2.54
C LEU A 56 11.81 8.50 2.11
N VAL A 57 12.72 8.70 3.06
CA VAL A 57 14.12 9.04 2.76
C VAL A 57 14.94 7.76 2.79
N GLN A 58 15.33 7.28 1.62
CA GLN A 58 16.28 6.19 1.50
C GLN A 58 17.69 6.76 1.63
N THR A 59 18.55 6.16 2.44
CA THR A 59 19.92 6.65 2.68
C THR A 59 20.99 5.76 2.06
N ALA A 60 20.64 4.51 1.77
CA ALA A 60 21.49 3.52 1.12
C ALA A 60 20.65 2.70 0.12
N PRO A 61 21.22 2.20 -0.97
CA PRO A 61 20.48 1.32 -1.88
C PRO A 61 19.92 0.08 -1.17
N THR A 62 18.74 -0.36 -1.58
CA THR A 62 18.15 -1.65 -1.22
C THR A 62 17.96 -2.49 -2.48
N THR A 63 17.52 -3.74 -2.33
CA THR A 63 17.11 -4.57 -3.48
C THR A 63 16.05 -3.89 -4.35
N ASP A 64 15.18 -3.09 -3.72
CA ASP A 64 14.01 -2.49 -4.37
C ASP A 64 14.25 -1.04 -4.80
N LEU A 65 15.23 -0.35 -4.22
CA LEU A 65 15.47 1.08 -4.43
C LEU A 65 16.96 1.38 -4.68
N PRO A 66 17.31 2.10 -5.77
CA PRO A 66 18.69 2.17 -6.26
C PRO A 66 19.66 3.07 -5.46
N GLY A 67 19.25 3.79 -4.41
CA GLY A 67 20.19 4.63 -3.66
C GLY A 67 19.56 5.74 -2.83
N PRO A 68 20.39 6.70 -2.34
CA PRO A 68 19.91 7.74 -1.47
C PRO A 68 19.03 8.74 -2.24
N GLU A 69 17.74 8.71 -1.97
CA GLU A 69 16.75 9.55 -2.61
C GLU A 69 15.51 9.68 -1.72
N THR A 70 14.69 10.69 -2.03
CA THR A 70 13.42 10.93 -1.35
C THR A 70 12.27 10.45 -2.22
N TYR A 71 11.48 9.52 -1.72
CA TYR A 71 10.36 8.90 -2.41
C TYR A 71 9.03 9.35 -1.80
N ALA A 72 8.00 9.50 -2.65
CA ALA A 72 6.62 9.44 -2.21
C ALA A 72 6.26 7.96 -2.02
N CYS A 73 6.01 7.55 -0.78
CA CYS A 73 5.65 6.17 -0.46
C CYS A 73 4.14 6.08 -0.24
N VAL A 74 3.51 5.10 -0.89
CA VAL A 74 2.13 4.70 -0.64
C VAL A 74 2.17 3.25 -0.15
N ARG A 75 1.57 3.00 1.01
CA ARG A 75 1.55 1.69 1.63
C ARG A 75 0.12 1.23 1.82
N VAL A 76 -0.17 0.01 1.38
CA VAL A 76 -1.41 -0.71 1.70
C VAL A 76 -1.03 -1.83 2.65
N LYS A 77 -1.52 -1.77 3.88
CA LYS A 77 -1.29 -2.78 4.91
C LYS A 77 -2.61 -3.42 5.29
N ASP A 78 -2.68 -4.74 5.27
CA ASP A 78 -3.74 -5.53 5.89
C ASP A 78 -3.24 -6.19 7.18
N ASP A 79 -4.20 -6.69 7.97
CA ASP A 79 -3.94 -7.54 9.13
C ASP A 79 -4.38 -8.99 8.84
N GLY A 80 -4.30 -9.41 7.56
CA GLY A 80 -4.73 -10.72 7.08
C GLY A 80 -3.73 -11.84 7.36
N CYS A 81 -3.99 -13.00 6.75
CA CYS A 81 -3.16 -14.19 6.94
C CYS A 81 -1.76 -14.11 6.29
N GLY A 82 -1.48 -13.04 5.54
CA GLY A 82 -0.26 -12.88 4.76
C GLY A 82 -0.21 -13.80 3.54
N MET A 83 0.96 -13.84 2.88
CA MET A 83 1.21 -14.71 1.75
C MET A 83 1.83 -16.03 2.21
N ALA A 84 1.50 -17.12 1.52
CA ALA A 84 2.09 -18.42 1.80
C ALA A 84 3.63 -18.36 1.64
N PRO A 85 4.42 -19.08 2.46
CA PRO A 85 5.87 -19.00 2.44
C PRO A 85 6.50 -19.33 1.08
N GLU A 86 5.84 -20.17 0.27
CA GLU A 86 6.35 -20.53 -1.07
C GLU A 86 6.28 -19.37 -2.07
N VAL A 87 5.52 -18.32 -1.76
CA VAL A 87 5.37 -17.11 -2.59
C VAL A 87 6.39 -16.02 -2.18
N LEU A 88 6.89 -16.08 -0.94
CA LEU A 88 7.90 -15.16 -0.43
C LEU A 88 9.26 -15.54 -1.05
N ARG A 89 9.72 -14.76 -2.03
CA ARG A 89 11.04 -14.92 -2.67
C ARG A 89 12.16 -14.27 -1.86
#